data_AF-A0A0D5XVA4-F1
#
_entry.id   AF-A0A0D5XVA4-F1
#
_cell.length_a   1.000
_cell.length_b   1.000
_cell.length_c   1.000
_cell.angle_alpha   90.00
_cell.angle_beta   90.00
_cell.angle_gamma   90.00
#
_symmetry.space_group_name_H-M   'P 1'
#
loop_
_entity.id
_entity.type
_entity.pdbx_description
1 polymer ?
#
loop_
_entity_poly.entity_id
_entity_poly.type
_entity_poly.pdbx_seq_one_letter_code
_entity_poly.pdbx_strand_id
1 'polypeptide(L)'
;MKVNISKIDPGQQMIAEWRGQPVFIVRRTQEILGNLKKIEGQLSDPDSKNSVQPTYVDPEVRSIKPEILLLIGICTHLGCSPTFRPEVAPADLGKDWVGGYFCPCHGSHYDLAGRVYKSQPAPLNLPVPPHSYESDDLIVIGVDTEKA
;
A
#
# COMPACT_ATOMS: atom_id res chain seq x y z
N MET A 1 4.33 -2.64 17.76
CA MET A 1 3.99 -4.07 17.57
C MET A 1 5.04 -4.69 16.67
N LYS A 2 5.49 -5.92 16.95
CA LYS A 2 6.42 -6.64 16.07
C LYS A 2 5.68 -7.60 15.15
N VAL A 3 6.08 -7.70 13.89
CA VAL A 3 5.50 -8.61 12.89
C VAL A 3 6.60 -9.33 12.15
N ASN A 4 6.54 -10.67 12.15
CA ASN A 4 7.45 -11.50 11.37
C ASN A 4 6.88 -11.71 9.96
N ILE A 5 7.65 -11.34 8.94
CA ILE A 5 7.25 -11.37 7.52
C ILE A 5 7.94 -12.47 6.70
N SER A 6 8.71 -13.36 7.35
CA SER A 6 9.46 -14.45 6.66
C SER A 6 8.57 -15.40 5.86
N LYS A 7 7.28 -15.47 6.18
CA LYS A 7 6.29 -16.35 5.53
C LYS A 7 5.52 -15.68 4.40
N ILE A 8 5.76 -14.39 4.11
CA ILE A 8 5.12 -13.72 2.98
C ILE A 8 5.94 -14.02 1.73
N ASP A 9 5.36 -14.78 0.80
CA ASP A 9 5.97 -14.99 -0.51
C ASP A 9 5.82 -13.74 -1.40
N PRO A 10 6.71 -13.53 -2.39
CA PRO A 10 6.53 -12.47 -3.38
C PRO A 10 5.16 -12.56 -4.07
N GLY A 11 4.48 -11.42 -4.17
CA GLY A 11 3.12 -11.28 -4.69
C GLY A 11 2.02 -11.46 -3.64
N GLN A 12 2.35 -11.88 -2.42
CA GLN A 12 1.36 -12.11 -1.37
C GLN A 12 1.24 -10.92 -0.41
N GLN A 13 0.09 -10.92 0.27
CA GLN A 13 -0.23 -10.01 1.36
C GLN A 13 -0.51 -10.81 2.63
N MET A 14 -0.06 -10.29 3.77
CA MET A 14 -0.65 -10.60 5.07
C MET A 14 -1.31 -9.36 5.67
N ILE A 15 -2.21 -9.58 6.64
CA ILE A 15 -2.86 -8.50 7.39
C ILE A 15 -2.48 -8.67 8.86
N ALA A 16 -1.91 -7.62 9.44
CA ALA A 16 -1.70 -7.50 10.88
C ALA A 16 -2.71 -6.51 11.48
N GLU A 17 -2.95 -6.56 12.79
CA GLU A 17 -3.78 -5.58 13.49
C GLU A 17 -2.89 -4.64 14.32
N TRP A 18 -3.02 -3.33 14.12
CA TRP A 18 -2.32 -2.32 14.93
C TRP A 18 -3.30 -1.24 15.36
N ARG A 19 -3.44 -1.05 16.69
CA ARG A 19 -4.38 -0.07 17.29
C ARG A 19 -5.82 -0.22 16.78
N GLY A 20 -6.27 -1.47 16.61
CA GLY A 20 -7.60 -1.79 16.09
C GLY A 20 -7.79 -1.52 14.60
N GLN A 21 -6.73 -1.18 13.86
CA GLN A 21 -6.75 -0.95 12.42
C GLN A 21 -6.03 -2.09 11.68
N PRO A 22 -6.54 -2.53 10.51
CA PRO A 22 -5.82 -3.47 9.67
C PRO A 22 -4.59 -2.79 9.07
N VAL A 23 -3.45 -3.47 9.11
CA VAL A 23 -2.24 -3.09 8.39
C VAL A 23 -1.97 -4.14 7.33
N PHE A 24 -2.06 -3.74 6.08
CA PHE A 24 -1.66 -4.56 4.95
C PHE A 24 -0.14 -4.58 4.85
N ILE A 25 0.42 -5.77 4.73
CA ILE A 25 1.86 -5.98 4.55
C ILE A 25 2.02 -6.83 3.29
N VAL A 26 2.57 -6.25 2.23
CA VAL A 26 2.70 -6.88 0.92
C VAL A 26 4.16 -7.05 0.57
N ARG A 27 4.52 -8.26 0.10
CA ARG A 27 5.84 -8.50 -0.51
C ARG A 27 5.72 -8.37 -2.03
N ARG A 28 6.10 -7.23 -2.58
CA ARG A 28 5.99 -6.89 -4.01
C ARG A 28 7.04 -7.61 -4.83
N THR A 29 6.64 -8.10 -6.01
CA THR A 29 7.55 -8.63 -7.01
C THR A 29 8.20 -7.49 -7.80
N GLN A 30 9.26 -7.82 -8.55
CA GLN A 30 9.85 -6.86 -9.50
C GLN A 30 8.86 -6.45 -10.60
N GLU A 31 7.96 -7.36 -11.00
CA GLU A 31 6.89 -7.03 -11.95
C GLU A 31 5.93 -5.99 -11.37
N ILE A 32 5.48 -6.17 -10.13
CA ILE A 32 4.63 -5.20 -9.42
C ILE A 32 5.33 -3.84 -9.38
N LEU A 33 6.59 -3.79 -8.97
CA LEU A 33 7.37 -2.55 -8.90
C LEU A 33 7.54 -1.88 -10.27
N GLY A 34 7.77 -2.67 -11.32
CA GLY A 34 7.84 -2.17 -12.70
C GLY A 34 6.50 -1.63 -13.21
N ASN A 35 5.38 -2.21 -12.78
CA ASN A 35 4.04 -1.77 -13.15
C ASN A 35 3.66 -0.43 -12.51
N LEU A 36 4.14 -0.13 -11.31
CA LEU A 36 3.88 1.16 -10.63
C LEU A 36 4.24 2.38 -11.48
N LYS A 37 5.33 2.30 -12.26
CA LYS A 37 5.77 3.37 -13.16
C LYS A 37 4.89 3.53 -14.39
N LYS A 38 4.31 2.42 -14.89
CA LYS A 38 3.47 2.44 -16.10
C LYS A 38 2.15 3.17 -15.90
N ILE A 39 1.67 3.23 -14.67
CA ILE A 39 0.37 3.79 -14.31
C ILE A 39 0.47 5.15 -13.61
N GLU A 40 1.67 5.70 -13.44
CA GLU A 40 1.90 6.93 -12.69
C GLU A 40 1.03 8.10 -13.18
N GLY A 41 0.89 8.26 -14.50
CA GLY A 41 0.03 9.27 -15.11
C GLY A 41 -1.47 9.12 -14.83
N GLN A 42 -1.90 7.99 -14.26
CA GLN A 42 -3.28 7.70 -13.88
C GLN A 42 -3.57 7.98 -12.41
N LEU A 43 -2.57 8.36 -11.61
CA LEU A 43 -2.70 8.57 -10.16
C LEU A 43 -3.07 10.01 -9.81
N SER A 44 -3.81 10.19 -8.72
CA SER A 44 -4.19 11.52 -8.24
C SER A 44 -3.06 12.24 -7.48
N ASP A 45 -2.22 11.49 -6.77
CA ASP A 45 -1.08 11.99 -5.98
C ASP A 45 0.13 11.04 -6.16
N PRO A 46 0.75 11.00 -7.36
CA PRO A 46 1.85 10.06 -7.67
C PRO A 46 3.09 10.26 -6.79
N ASP A 47 3.36 11.52 -6.43
CA ASP A 47 4.50 11.95 -5.59
C ASP A 47 4.19 11.92 -4.09
N SER A 48 2.99 11.46 -3.70
CA SER A 48 2.54 11.39 -2.30
C SER A 48 2.59 12.71 -1.53
N LYS A 49 2.41 13.86 -2.19
CA LYS A 49 2.53 15.20 -1.58
C LYS A 49 1.45 15.48 -0.54
N ASN A 50 0.29 14.85 -0.66
CA ASN A 50 -0.84 15.00 0.27
C ASN A 50 -1.04 13.75 1.14
N SER A 51 -0.13 12.79 1.07
CA SER A 51 -0.27 11.48 1.71
C SER A 51 0.14 11.51 3.18
N VAL A 52 -0.54 10.72 4.00
CA VAL A 52 -0.11 10.46 5.38
C VAL A 52 0.90 9.32 5.36
N GLN A 53 2.18 9.65 5.54
CA GLN A 53 3.27 8.68 5.59
C GLN A 53 4.48 9.28 6.32
N PRO A 54 5.38 8.44 6.86
CA PRO A 54 6.65 8.92 7.42
C PRO A 54 7.55 9.52 6.33
N THR A 55 8.39 10.49 6.67
CA THR A 55 9.29 11.17 5.71
C THR A 55 10.46 10.30 5.24
N TYR A 56 10.78 9.23 5.97
CA TYR A 56 11.87 8.31 5.64
C TYR A 56 11.50 7.23 4.61
N VAL A 57 10.23 7.15 4.19
CA VAL A 57 9.86 6.25 3.10
C VAL A 57 10.02 6.96 1.76
N ASP A 58 10.37 6.21 0.73
CA ASP A 58 10.38 6.75 -0.63
C ASP A 58 8.96 7.24 -1.01
N PRO A 59 8.79 8.47 -1.55
CA PRO A 59 7.47 9.04 -1.80
C PRO A 59 6.71 8.34 -2.95
N GLU A 60 7.39 7.72 -3.90
CA GLU A 60 6.76 7.05 -5.04
C GLU A 60 6.38 5.60 -4.67
N VAL A 61 7.31 4.83 -4.09
CA VAL A 61 7.07 3.42 -3.74
C VAL A 61 6.52 3.22 -2.33
N ARG A 62 6.54 4.27 -1.50
CA ARG A 62 5.87 4.39 -0.19
C ARG A 62 6.31 3.35 0.83
N SER A 63 7.59 2.99 0.79
CA SER A 63 8.22 1.97 1.63
C SER A 63 9.70 2.28 1.90
N ILE A 64 10.26 1.77 3.01
CA ILE A 64 11.71 1.79 3.26
C ILE A 64 12.44 0.83 2.32
N LYS A 65 11.96 -0.43 2.26
CA LYS A 65 12.42 -1.47 1.34
C LYS A 65 11.40 -1.58 0.20
N PRO A 66 11.75 -1.33 -1.07
CA PRO A 66 10.79 -1.32 -2.17
C PRO A 66 9.93 -2.59 -2.25
N GLU A 67 10.44 -3.75 -1.92
CA GLU A 67 9.70 -5.00 -1.94
C GLU A 67 8.70 -5.16 -0.78
N ILE A 68 8.81 -4.41 0.32
CA ILE A 68 7.92 -4.54 1.48
C ILE A 68 7.09 -3.28 1.69
N LEU A 69 5.81 -3.35 1.32
CA LEU A 69 4.86 -2.26 1.51
C LEU A 69 4.02 -2.45 2.77
N LEU A 70 3.86 -1.38 3.54
CA LEU A 70 2.96 -1.33 4.70
C LEU A 70 1.92 -0.23 4.49
N LEU A 71 0.64 -0.56 4.63
CA LEU A 71 -0.46 0.40 4.51
C LEU A 71 -1.48 0.19 5.63
N ILE A 72 -2.03 1.26 6.17
CA ILE A 72 -3.28 1.19 6.93
C ILE A 72 -4.38 0.84 5.94
N GLY A 73 -4.97 -0.34 6.12
CA GLY A 73 -5.97 -0.95 5.24
C GLY A 73 -7.37 -0.36 5.39
N ILE A 74 -7.46 0.98 5.47
CA ILE A 74 -8.68 1.75 5.66
C ILE A 74 -8.75 2.76 4.52
N CYS A 75 -9.77 2.60 3.66
CA CYS A 75 -10.04 3.49 2.54
C CYS A 75 -10.24 4.92 3.05
N THR A 76 -9.54 5.85 2.41
CA THR A 76 -9.56 7.27 2.74
C THR A 76 -10.86 7.99 2.36
N HIS A 77 -11.79 7.31 1.68
CA HIS A 77 -13.14 7.84 1.44
C HIS A 77 -13.96 7.84 2.73
N LEU A 78 -14.46 6.67 3.15
CA LEU A 78 -15.37 6.49 4.29
C LEU A 78 -15.01 5.26 5.16
N GLY A 79 -13.75 4.84 5.15
CA GLY A 79 -13.21 3.92 6.14
C GLY A 79 -13.40 2.42 5.88
N CYS A 80 -14.03 2.00 4.79
CA CYS A 80 -14.08 0.57 4.43
C CYS A 80 -12.68 0.00 4.19
N SER A 81 -12.49 -1.31 4.38
CA SER A 81 -11.22 -1.97 4.05
C SER A 81 -11.15 -2.34 2.57
N PRO A 82 -10.15 -1.86 1.80
CA PRO A 82 -9.98 -2.25 0.40
C PRO A 82 -9.59 -3.72 0.25
N THR A 83 -10.06 -4.36 -0.83
CA THR A 83 -9.71 -5.73 -1.19
C THR A 83 -8.40 -5.76 -1.96
N PHE A 84 -7.50 -6.68 -1.59
CA PHE A 84 -6.26 -6.94 -2.33
C PHE A 84 -6.57 -7.60 -3.67
N ARG A 85 -6.16 -6.96 -4.77
CA ARG A 85 -6.44 -7.36 -6.15
C ARG A 85 -5.16 -7.34 -6.98
N PRO A 86 -4.22 -8.27 -6.73
CA PRO A 86 -2.90 -8.28 -7.37
C PRO A 86 -2.91 -8.74 -8.82
N GLU A 87 -4.04 -9.27 -9.31
CA GLU A 87 -4.15 -9.82 -10.65
C GLU A 87 -3.91 -8.73 -11.71
N VAL A 88 -3.31 -9.10 -12.84
CA VAL A 88 -3.18 -8.21 -14.00
C VAL A 88 -4.36 -8.46 -14.94
N ALA A 89 -4.99 -7.38 -15.39
CA ALA A 89 -6.11 -7.38 -16.33
C ALA A 89 -7.25 -8.37 -16.00
N PRO A 90 -7.74 -8.46 -14.75
CA PRO A 90 -8.88 -9.33 -14.45
C PRO A 90 -10.14 -8.78 -15.14
N ALA A 91 -11.07 -9.68 -15.48
CA ALA A 91 -12.23 -9.35 -16.30
C ALA A 91 -13.10 -8.21 -15.73
N ASP A 92 -13.15 -8.08 -14.41
CA ASP A 92 -13.98 -7.10 -13.69
C ASP A 92 -13.33 -5.72 -13.50
N LEU A 93 -12.00 -5.61 -13.55
CA LEU A 93 -11.27 -4.33 -13.39
C LEU A 93 -10.70 -3.80 -14.71
N GLY A 94 -10.83 -4.56 -15.80
CA GLY A 94 -10.46 -4.15 -17.13
C GLY A 94 -8.97 -4.35 -17.45
N LYS A 95 -8.66 -4.21 -18.74
CA LYS A 95 -7.35 -4.54 -19.33
C LYS A 95 -6.18 -3.69 -18.83
N ASP A 96 -6.47 -2.49 -18.34
CA ASP A 96 -5.45 -1.52 -17.92
C ASP A 96 -5.07 -1.67 -16.43
N TRP A 97 -5.75 -2.57 -15.71
CA TRP A 97 -5.44 -2.90 -14.32
C TRP A 97 -4.16 -3.74 -14.24
N VAL A 98 -3.20 -3.32 -13.40
CA VAL A 98 -1.88 -3.97 -13.25
C VAL A 98 -1.61 -4.47 -11.84
N GLY A 99 -2.67 -4.65 -11.05
CA GLY A 99 -2.61 -5.00 -9.64
C GLY A 99 -2.79 -3.79 -8.72
N GLY A 100 -3.44 -3.99 -7.58
CA GLY A 100 -3.74 -2.92 -6.64
C GLY A 100 -4.71 -3.30 -5.54
N TYR A 101 -5.46 -2.30 -5.09
CA TYR A 101 -6.58 -2.45 -4.17
C TYR A 101 -7.86 -1.89 -4.75
N PHE A 102 -8.96 -2.61 -4.56
CA PHE A 102 -10.30 -2.18 -4.92
C PHE A 102 -11.17 -2.03 -3.67
N CYS A 103 -11.72 -0.84 -3.44
CA CYS A 103 -12.66 -0.60 -2.33
C CYS A 103 -14.11 -0.73 -2.81
N PRO A 104 -14.82 -1.82 -2.47
CA PRO A 104 -16.13 -2.13 -3.05
C PRO A 104 -17.25 -1.20 -2.57
N CYS A 105 -17.05 -0.46 -1.48
CA CYS A 105 -18.10 0.42 -0.92
C CYS A 105 -18.53 1.52 -1.90
N HIS A 106 -17.56 2.12 -2.60
CA HIS A 106 -17.83 3.21 -3.56
C HIS A 106 -16.93 3.15 -4.80
N GLY A 107 -16.26 2.01 -5.03
CA GLY A 107 -15.50 1.74 -6.24
C GLY A 107 -14.14 2.44 -6.35
N SER A 108 -13.53 2.87 -5.24
CA SER A 108 -12.20 3.51 -5.29
C SER A 108 -11.09 2.51 -5.59
N HIS A 109 -10.19 2.89 -6.50
CA HIS A 109 -9.03 2.12 -6.90
C HIS A 109 -7.73 2.71 -6.35
N TYR A 110 -6.83 1.83 -5.91
CA TYR A 110 -5.46 2.16 -5.51
C TYR A 110 -4.47 1.21 -6.18
N ASP A 111 -3.24 1.65 -6.44
CA ASP A 111 -2.17 0.77 -6.92
C ASP A 111 -1.52 -0.05 -5.78
N LEU A 112 -0.51 -0.86 -6.12
CA LEU A 112 0.32 -1.60 -5.15
C LEU A 112 1.45 -0.76 -4.53
N ALA A 113 1.28 0.56 -4.45
CA ALA A 113 1.90 1.45 -3.47
C ALA A 113 0.83 2.11 -2.57
N GLY A 114 -0.45 1.75 -2.74
CA GLY A 114 -1.56 2.37 -2.02
C GLY A 114 -1.92 3.76 -2.53
N ARG A 115 -1.47 4.15 -3.73
CA ARG A 115 -1.76 5.45 -4.33
C ARG A 115 -3.08 5.41 -5.07
N VAL A 116 -3.93 6.41 -4.84
CA VAL A 116 -5.28 6.46 -5.39
C VAL A 116 -5.24 6.89 -6.87
N TYR A 117 -6.07 6.25 -7.68
CA TYR A 117 -6.24 6.63 -9.08
C TYR A 117 -6.95 7.99 -9.19
N LYS A 118 -6.84 8.65 -10.36
CA LYS A 118 -7.61 9.86 -10.67
C LYS A 118 -9.11 9.58 -10.66
N SER A 119 -9.88 10.62 -10.35
CA SER A 119 -11.35 10.61 -10.43
C SER A 119 -12.02 9.52 -9.58
N GLN A 120 -11.43 9.19 -8.43
CA GLN A 120 -12.00 8.26 -7.45
C GLN A 120 -12.69 9.02 -6.30
N PRO A 121 -13.69 8.44 -5.62
CA PRO A 121 -14.29 9.03 -4.42
C PRO A 121 -13.32 9.19 -3.24
N ALA A 122 -12.33 8.29 -3.13
CA ALA A 122 -11.26 8.41 -2.16
C ALA A 122 -10.37 9.63 -2.48
N PRO A 123 -10.18 10.57 -1.53
CA PRO A 123 -9.46 11.81 -1.79
C PRO A 123 -7.93 11.66 -1.68
N LEU A 124 -7.43 10.63 -1.01
CA LEU A 124 -6.02 10.49 -0.64
C LEU A 124 -5.51 9.06 -0.83
N ASN A 125 -4.20 8.90 -0.95
CA ASN A 125 -3.52 7.60 -0.90
C ASN A 125 -3.73 6.93 0.48
N LEU A 126 -3.67 5.59 0.54
CA LEU A 126 -3.77 4.84 1.79
C LEU A 126 -2.62 5.22 2.73
N PRO A 127 -2.84 5.47 4.04
CA PRO A 127 -1.77 5.88 4.94
C PRO A 127 -0.68 4.82 5.08
N VAL A 128 0.58 5.23 5.20
CA VAL A 128 1.68 4.33 5.61
C VAL A 128 1.87 4.50 7.12
N PRO A 129 1.81 3.42 7.93
CA PRO A 129 2.09 3.54 9.36
C PRO A 129 3.58 3.80 9.60
N PRO A 130 3.95 4.48 10.70
CA PRO A 130 5.35 4.52 11.13
C PRO A 130 5.85 3.09 11.41
N HIS A 131 7.02 2.75 10.88
CA HIS A 131 7.61 1.43 11.05
C HIS A 131 9.14 1.43 10.89
N SER A 132 9.78 0.43 11.46
CA SER A 132 11.21 0.16 11.30
C SER A 132 11.48 -1.34 11.17
N TYR A 133 12.73 -1.71 10.85
CA TYR A 133 13.16 -3.10 10.72
C TYR A 133 14.15 -3.40 11.85
N GLU A 134 13.85 -4.40 12.67
CA GLU A 134 14.82 -4.96 13.65
C GLU A 134 15.73 -5.99 13.00
N SER A 135 15.25 -6.64 11.94
CA SER A 135 16.02 -7.52 11.05
C SER A 135 15.33 -7.56 9.68
N ASP A 136 15.84 -8.37 8.75
CA ASP A 136 15.24 -8.49 7.43
C ASP A 136 13.80 -9.00 7.44
N ASP A 137 13.47 -9.87 8.41
CA ASP A 137 12.17 -10.51 8.51
C ASP A 137 11.30 -10.00 9.67
N LEU A 138 11.78 -9.03 10.45
CA LEU A 138 11.07 -8.54 11.65
C LEU A 138 10.84 -7.04 11.59
N ILE A 139 9.58 -6.65 11.40
CA ILE A 139 9.13 -5.26 11.33
C ILE A 139 8.56 -4.82 12.67
N VAL A 140 8.86 -3.59 13.08
CA VAL A 140 8.24 -2.93 14.22
C VAL A 140 7.32 -1.83 13.73
N ILE A 141 6.01 -2.00 13.90
CA ILE A 141 4.98 -1.02 13.53
C ILE A 141 4.64 -0.14 14.75
N GLY A 142 4.57 1.18 14.53
CA GLY A 142 4.20 2.18 15.51
C GLY A 142 5.36 2.90 16.20
N VAL A 143 6.61 2.57 15.86
CA VAL A 143 7.79 3.30 16.32
C VAL A 143 8.14 4.31 15.23
N ASP A 144 8.03 5.59 15.59
CA ASP A 144 8.38 6.69 14.71
C ASP A 144 9.86 7.02 14.89
N THR A 145 10.70 6.63 13.93
CA THR A 145 12.14 6.92 13.95
C THR A 145 12.44 8.41 13.80
N GLU A 146 11.44 9.25 13.46
CA GLU A 146 11.60 10.72 13.42
C GLU A 146 11.64 11.35 14.82
N LYS A 147 11.25 10.62 15.85
CA LYS A 147 11.22 11.08 17.25
C LYS A 147 12.18 10.34 18.17
N ALA A 148 13.08 9.53 17.60
CA ALA A 148 14.12 8.80 18.31
C ALA A 148 15.45 9.55 18.29
#